data_AF-A0A0A5G427-F1
#
_entry.id   AF-A0A0A5G427-F1
#
_cell.length_a   1.000
_cell.length_b   1.000
_cell.length_c   1.000
_cell.angle_alpha   90.00
_cell.angle_beta   90.00
_cell.angle_gamma   90.00
#
_symmetry.space_group_name_H-M   'P 1'
#
loop_
_entity.id
_entity.type
_entity.pdbx_description
1 polymer ?
#
loop_
_entity_poly.entity_id
_entity_poly.type
_entity_poly.pdbx_seq_one_letter_code
_entity_poly.pdbx_strand_id
1 'polypeptide(L)'
;MIDRFIRDFFSFEDKKSKKGYQVIGVWTTFQFFGLIFALGFTLYFLSVHIIMWNFLLAFILIFLLIKTNRKVDKILIKNIEIKRKEHKGYIKRYLTSKLGLNNSIQYKEISLLLKSKGDKETVKYNLTPYLAMILTAIVTNVGLMAKGDPGSVIFLVELLIIITVVLVSVNPVVNGFANLFLNTRPKKIMQISEIVQELFIEESIKENTMNYGRKIH
;
A
#
# COMPACT_ATOMS: atom_id res chain seq x y z
N MET A 1 24.78 1.71 15.20
CA MET A 1 24.06 0.63 15.92
C MET A 1 22.72 0.30 15.25
N ILE A 2 21.83 1.29 15.11
CA ILE A 2 20.52 1.15 14.45
C ILE A 2 20.63 0.69 12.98
N ASP A 3 21.61 1.18 12.23
CA ASP A 3 21.80 0.76 10.83
C ASP A 3 22.17 -0.71 10.66
N ARG A 4 22.88 -1.27 11.65
CA ARG A 4 23.22 -2.69 11.67
C ARG A 4 21.96 -3.50 11.98
N PHE A 5 21.15 -3.05 12.93
CA PHE A 5 19.85 -3.66 13.22
C PHE A 5 18.92 -3.67 12.00
N ILE A 6 18.75 -2.54 11.30
CA ILE A 6 17.91 -2.45 10.09
C ILE A 6 18.42 -3.43 9.01
N ARG A 7 19.73 -3.46 8.79
CA ARG A 7 20.35 -4.35 7.79
C ARG A 7 20.16 -5.83 8.14
N ASP A 8 20.37 -6.20 9.40
CA ASP A 8 20.19 -7.57 9.89
C ASP A 8 18.72 -8.00 9.77
N PHE A 9 17.78 -7.10 10.06
CA PHE A 9 16.36 -7.33 9.90
C PHE A 9 15.97 -7.54 8.42
N PHE A 10 16.49 -6.73 7.49
CA PHE A 10 16.25 -6.94 6.07
C PHE A 10 16.80 -8.26 5.56
N SER A 11 18.01 -8.65 6.00
CA SER A 11 18.58 -9.95 5.66
C SER A 11 17.71 -11.12 6.16
N PHE A 12 17.15 -10.98 7.36
CA PHE A 12 16.19 -11.95 7.90
C PHE A 12 14.91 -12.01 7.07
N GLU A 13 14.33 -10.86 6.73
CA GLU A 13 13.09 -10.77 5.95
C GLU A 13 13.27 -11.34 4.54
N ASP A 14 14.37 -11.02 3.87
CA ASP A 14 14.67 -11.48 2.51
C ASP A 14 14.78 -13.01 2.45
N LYS A 15 15.44 -13.63 3.45
CA LYS A 15 15.54 -15.09 3.57
C LYS A 15 14.20 -15.80 3.77
N LYS A 16 13.24 -15.13 4.42
CA LYS A 16 11.89 -15.67 4.69
C LYS A 16 10.82 -15.18 3.72
N SER A 17 11.20 -14.35 2.75
CA SER A 17 10.26 -13.76 1.82
C SER A 17 9.63 -14.84 0.94
N LYS A 18 8.30 -14.83 0.87
CA LYS A 18 7.50 -15.67 -0.04
C LYS A 18 6.79 -14.76 -1.03
N LYS A 19 6.80 -15.13 -2.31
CA LYS A 19 6.07 -14.41 -3.37
C LYS A 19 4.55 -14.53 -3.16
N GLY A 20 3.78 -13.56 -3.65
CA GLY A 20 2.32 -13.51 -3.43
C GLY A 20 1.58 -14.80 -3.83
N TYR A 21 1.91 -15.38 -4.99
CA TYR A 21 1.32 -16.65 -5.45
C TYR A 21 1.70 -17.84 -4.56
N GLN A 22 2.86 -17.81 -3.88
CA GLN A 22 3.25 -18.86 -2.93
C GLN A 22 2.48 -18.75 -1.61
N VAL A 23 2.06 -17.55 -1.25
CA VAL A 23 1.23 -17.29 -0.06
C VAL A 23 -0.22 -17.69 -0.32
N ILE A 24 -0.76 -17.30 -1.48
CA ILE A 24 -2.17 -17.52 -1.84
C ILE A 24 -2.41 -18.96 -2.34
N GLY A 25 -1.39 -19.57 -2.94
CA GLY A 25 -1.46 -20.89 -3.57
C GLY A 25 -1.69 -20.79 -5.08
N VAL A 26 -1.02 -21.69 -5.82
CA VAL A 26 -1.07 -21.72 -7.30
C VAL A 26 -2.49 -21.89 -7.81
N TRP A 27 -3.29 -22.76 -7.17
CA TRP A 27 -4.67 -23.02 -7.56
C TRP A 27 -5.56 -21.76 -7.49
N THR A 28 -5.55 -21.05 -6.36
CA THR A 28 -6.35 -19.83 -6.20
C THR A 28 -5.86 -18.69 -7.08
N THR A 29 -4.55 -18.62 -7.33
CA THR A 29 -3.97 -17.67 -8.29
C THR A 29 -4.50 -17.94 -9.71
N PHE A 30 -4.50 -19.20 -10.15
CA PHE A 30 -5.01 -19.60 -11.46
C PHE A 30 -6.51 -19.32 -11.59
N GLN A 31 -7.31 -19.61 -10.55
CA GLN A 31 -8.74 -19.28 -10.53
C GLN A 31 -9.00 -17.78 -10.66
N PHE A 32 -8.23 -16.95 -9.94
CA PHE A 32 -8.39 -15.50 -9.98
C PHE A 32 -8.08 -14.92 -11.36
N PHE A 33 -6.92 -15.26 -11.94
CA PHE A 33 -6.58 -14.79 -13.28
C PHE A 33 -7.49 -15.39 -14.36
N GLY A 34 -7.87 -16.66 -14.23
CA GLY A 34 -8.84 -17.30 -15.13
C GLY A 34 -10.18 -16.57 -15.16
N LEU A 35 -10.69 -16.13 -14.00
CA LEU A 35 -11.91 -15.33 -13.93
C LEU A 35 -11.75 -13.95 -14.58
N ILE A 36 -10.60 -13.29 -14.42
CA ILE A 36 -10.32 -12.00 -15.09
C ILE A 36 -10.29 -12.17 -16.61
N PHE A 37 -9.61 -13.20 -17.11
CA PHE A 37 -9.56 -13.49 -18.54
C PHE A 37 -10.95 -13.83 -19.10
N ALA A 38 -11.71 -14.68 -18.40
CA ALA A 38 -13.08 -15.02 -18.77
C ALA A 38 -13.96 -13.76 -18.81
N LEU A 39 -13.86 -12.89 -17.80
CA LEU A 39 -14.61 -11.64 -17.74
C LEU A 39 -14.24 -10.72 -18.93
N GLY A 40 -12.95 -10.56 -19.22
CA GLY A 40 -12.48 -9.75 -20.35
C GLY A 40 -13.01 -10.27 -21.69
N PHE A 41 -13.02 -11.60 -21.87
CA PHE A 41 -13.60 -12.23 -23.06
C PHE A 41 -15.12 -11.98 -23.13
N THR A 42 -15.86 -12.22 -22.04
CA THR A 42 -17.31 -11.98 -22.01
C THR A 42 -17.66 -10.52 -22.26
N LEU A 43 -16.89 -9.56 -21.73
CA LEU A 43 -17.08 -8.13 -21.97
C LEU A 43 -16.80 -7.76 -23.43
N TYR A 44 -15.79 -8.34 -24.06
CA TYR A 44 -15.55 -8.16 -25.49
C TYR A 44 -16.74 -8.67 -26.32
N PHE A 45 -17.25 -9.87 -26.06
CA PHE A 45 -18.44 -10.40 -26.75
C PHE A 45 -19.70 -9.56 -26.49
N LEU A 46 -19.84 -8.99 -25.29
CA LEU A 46 -20.92 -8.04 -24.97
C LEU A 46 -20.84 -6.77 -25.82
N SER A 47 -19.62 -6.28 -26.09
CA SER A 47 -19.40 -5.07 -26.90
C SER A 47 -19.72 -5.27 -28.39
N VAL A 48 -19.58 -6.51 -28.89
CA VAL A 48 -19.83 -6.87 -30.29
C VAL A 48 -21.28 -7.36 -30.51
N HIS A 49 -21.82 -8.12 -29.55
CA HIS A 49 -23.16 -8.68 -29.61
C HIS A 49 -23.90 -8.50 -28.27
N ILE A 50 -24.89 -7.61 -28.29
CA ILE A 50 -25.75 -7.32 -27.13
C ILE A 50 -26.80 -8.44 -27.00
N ILE A 51 -26.39 -9.54 -26.36
CA ILE A 51 -27.25 -10.68 -26.07
C ILE A 51 -27.46 -10.75 -24.56
N MET A 52 -28.72 -10.85 -24.12
CA MET A 52 -29.10 -10.88 -22.68
C MET A 52 -28.36 -11.97 -21.88
N TRP A 53 -28.04 -13.11 -22.50
CA TRP A 53 -27.24 -14.18 -21.88
C TRP A 53 -25.81 -13.77 -21.52
N ASN A 54 -25.19 -12.88 -22.30
CA ASN A 54 -23.85 -12.37 -22.01
C ASN A 54 -23.84 -11.48 -20.75
N PHE A 55 -24.94 -10.75 -20.48
CA PHE A 55 -25.10 -9.99 -19.23
C PHE A 55 -25.21 -10.91 -18.00
N LEU A 56 -26.02 -11.97 -18.09
CA LEU A 56 -26.14 -12.95 -16.99
C LEU A 56 -24.79 -13.62 -16.70
N LEU A 57 -24.07 -14.01 -17.74
CA LEU A 57 -22.76 -14.65 -17.63
C LEU A 57 -21.71 -13.70 -17.03
N ALA A 58 -21.69 -12.44 -17.48
CA ALA A 58 -20.84 -11.40 -16.89
C ALA A 58 -21.15 -11.18 -15.40
N PHE A 59 -22.43 -11.14 -15.03
CA PHE A 59 -22.83 -10.99 -13.63
C PHE A 59 -22.37 -12.16 -12.75
N ILE A 60 -22.49 -13.41 -13.24
CA ILE A 60 -22.00 -14.61 -12.55
C ILE A 60 -20.47 -14.55 -12.38
N LEU A 61 -19.73 -14.14 -13.42
CA LEU A 61 -18.28 -14.00 -13.37
C LEU A 61 -17.84 -12.93 -12.35
N ILE A 62 -18.52 -11.77 -12.32
CA ILE A 62 -18.27 -10.72 -11.32
C ILE A 62 -18.51 -11.27 -9.90
N PHE A 63 -19.61 -11.99 -9.67
CA PHE A 63 -19.90 -12.58 -8.37
C PHE A 63 -18.84 -13.59 -7.93
N LEU A 64 -18.40 -14.47 -8.83
CA LEU A 64 -17.32 -15.42 -8.58
C LEU A 64 -15.98 -14.72 -8.31
N LEU A 65 -15.70 -13.64 -9.01
CA LEU A 65 -14.49 -12.83 -8.80
C LEU A 65 -14.49 -12.20 -7.41
N ILE A 66 -15.62 -11.60 -6.98
CA ILE A 66 -15.77 -11.04 -5.63
C ILE A 66 -15.57 -12.11 -4.56
N LYS A 67 -16.16 -13.31 -4.73
CA LYS A 67 -16.01 -14.43 -3.80
C LYS A 67 -14.56 -14.90 -3.70
N THR A 68 -13.88 -15.01 -4.85
CA THR A 68 -12.48 -15.41 -4.92
C THR A 68 -11.58 -14.35 -4.27
N ASN A 69 -11.85 -13.07 -4.53
CA ASN A 69 -11.12 -11.95 -3.92
C ASN A 69 -11.22 -11.99 -2.39
N ARG A 70 -12.43 -12.17 -1.83
CA ARG A 70 -12.61 -12.31 -0.38
C ARG A 70 -11.82 -13.49 0.21
N LYS A 71 -11.67 -14.59 -0.53
CA LYS A 71 -10.87 -15.74 -0.10
C LYS A 71 -9.37 -15.40 -0.09
N VAL A 72 -8.89 -14.73 -1.14
CA VAL A 72 -7.51 -14.23 -1.23
C VAL A 72 -7.21 -13.26 -0.08
N ASP A 73 -8.10 -12.30 0.18
CA ASP A 73 -7.94 -11.32 1.26
C ASP A 73 -7.79 -12.00 2.62
N LYS A 74 -8.65 -12.98 2.94
CA LYS A 74 -8.55 -13.75 4.18
C LYS A 74 -7.21 -14.46 4.34
N ILE A 75 -6.69 -15.06 3.25
CA ILE A 75 -5.38 -15.75 3.27
C ILE A 75 -4.26 -14.73 3.49
N LEU A 76 -4.31 -13.59 2.80
CA LEU A 76 -3.33 -12.53 2.94
C LEU A 76 -3.29 -11.94 4.35
N ILE A 77 -4.46 -11.61 4.93
CA ILE A 77 -4.57 -11.09 6.29
C ILE A 77 -3.96 -12.06 7.29
N LYS A 78 -4.35 -13.35 7.23
CA LYS A 78 -3.80 -14.38 8.13
C LYS A 78 -2.28 -14.49 8.00
N ASN A 79 -1.75 -14.44 6.79
CA ASN A 79 -0.31 -14.52 6.56
C ASN A 79 0.43 -13.25 7.05
N ILE A 80 -0.18 -12.08 6.93
CA ILE A 80 0.35 -10.82 7.49
C ILE A 80 0.43 -10.92 9.01
N GLU A 81 -0.60 -11.45 9.69
CA GLU A 81 -0.58 -11.64 11.14
C GLU A 81 0.53 -12.59 11.60
N ILE A 82 0.70 -13.72 10.90
CA ILE A 82 1.78 -14.68 11.19
C ILE A 82 3.14 -14.01 11.02
N LYS A 83 3.37 -13.33 9.88
CA LYS A 83 4.62 -12.60 9.63
C LYS A 83 4.87 -11.53 10.69
N ARG A 84 3.84 -10.80 11.11
CA ARG A 84 3.96 -9.75 12.13
C ARG A 84 4.42 -10.33 13.47
N LYS A 85 3.86 -11.48 13.89
CA LYS A 85 4.31 -12.19 15.10
C LYS A 85 5.77 -12.64 14.97
N GLU A 86 6.18 -13.18 13.82
CA GLU A 86 7.57 -13.57 13.57
C GLU A 86 8.53 -12.37 13.64
N HIS A 87 8.18 -11.26 12.97
CA HIS A 87 8.96 -10.04 12.98
C HIS A 87 9.09 -9.47 14.38
N LYS A 88 8.00 -9.42 15.15
CA LYS A 88 7.99 -8.99 16.55
C LYS A 88 8.89 -9.86 17.42
N GLY A 89 8.83 -11.18 17.26
CA GLY A 89 9.72 -12.11 17.98
C GLY A 89 11.20 -11.87 17.67
N TYR A 90 11.54 -11.69 16.38
CA TYR A 90 12.91 -11.38 15.97
C TYR A 90 13.40 -10.04 16.52
N ILE A 91 12.60 -8.98 16.35
CA ILE A 91 12.93 -7.62 16.81
C ILE A 91 13.14 -7.63 18.32
N LYS A 92 12.20 -8.22 19.08
CA LYS A 92 12.32 -8.33 20.53
C LYS A 92 13.62 -9.00 20.94
N ARG A 93 13.95 -10.17 20.37
CA ARG A 93 15.18 -10.89 20.67
C ARG A 93 16.43 -10.09 20.30
N TYR A 94 16.41 -9.35 19.20
CA TYR A 94 17.54 -8.51 18.82
C TYR A 94 17.76 -7.38 19.82
N LEU A 95 16.69 -6.67 20.17
CA LEU A 95 16.75 -5.53 21.09
C LEU A 95 17.16 -5.95 22.50
N THR A 96 16.63 -7.07 23.02
CA THR A 96 17.02 -7.57 24.35
C THR A 96 18.40 -8.21 24.36
N SER A 97 18.68 -9.18 23.46
CA SER A 97 19.90 -9.98 23.54
C SER A 97 21.14 -9.31 22.94
N LYS A 98 21.00 -8.47 21.90
CA LYS A 98 22.15 -7.79 21.29
C LYS A 98 22.34 -6.35 21.75
N LEU A 99 21.25 -5.63 22.02
CA LEU A 99 21.33 -4.23 22.45
C LEU A 99 21.14 -4.05 23.97
N GLY A 100 20.75 -5.10 24.69
CA GLY A 100 20.62 -5.07 26.15
C GLY A 100 19.49 -4.17 26.64
N LEU A 101 18.42 -3.98 25.85
CA LEU A 101 17.33 -3.10 26.25
C LEU A 101 16.47 -3.74 27.34
N ASN A 102 16.40 -3.05 28.48
CA ASN A 102 15.75 -3.55 29.70
C ASN A 102 14.63 -2.64 30.19
N ASN A 103 14.44 -1.46 29.60
CA ASN A 103 13.42 -0.49 30.01
C ASN A 103 12.55 -0.06 28.82
N SER A 104 11.25 0.04 29.04
CA SER A 104 10.24 0.48 28.06
C SER A 104 10.61 1.81 27.38
N ILE A 105 11.19 2.77 28.11
CA ILE A 105 11.59 4.07 27.56
C ILE A 105 12.60 3.92 26.41
N GLN A 106 13.51 2.94 26.48
CA GLN A 106 14.49 2.70 25.43
C GLN A 106 13.83 2.20 24.13
N TYR A 107 12.75 1.41 24.25
CA TYR A 107 11.95 1.01 23.09
C TYR A 107 11.26 2.22 22.45
N LYS A 108 10.72 3.13 23.27
CA LYS A 108 10.11 4.37 22.79
C LYS A 108 11.11 5.21 22.00
N GLU A 109 12.31 5.44 22.53
CA GLU A 109 13.35 6.21 21.84
C GLU A 109 13.75 5.61 20.51
N ILE A 110 13.96 4.28 20.47
CA ILE A 110 14.31 3.58 19.22
C ILE A 110 13.18 3.66 18.19
N SER A 111 11.92 3.50 18.60
CA SER A 111 10.80 3.66 17.68
C SER A 111 10.76 5.06 17.08
N LEU A 112 10.95 6.12 17.87
CA LEU A 112 10.98 7.50 17.37
C LEU A 112 12.14 7.74 16.39
N LEU A 113 13.33 7.19 16.69
CA LEU A 113 14.49 7.29 15.81
C LEU A 113 14.24 6.58 14.47
N LEU A 114 13.66 5.37 14.49
CA LEU A 114 13.32 4.62 13.29
C LEU A 114 12.23 5.33 12.48
N LYS A 115 11.19 5.86 13.13
CA LYS A 115 10.14 6.64 12.48
C LYS A 115 10.71 7.86 11.76
N SER A 116 11.51 8.66 12.46
CA SER A 116 12.16 9.83 11.87
C SER A 116 13.04 9.46 10.67
N LYS A 117 13.76 8.33 10.76
CA LYS A 117 14.57 7.83 9.65
C LYS A 117 13.73 7.40 8.45
N GLY A 118 12.65 6.65 8.69
CA GLY A 118 11.71 6.24 7.64
C GLY A 118 11.05 7.44 6.94
N ASP A 119 10.62 8.44 7.70
CA ASP A 119 10.00 9.65 7.16
C ASP A 119 10.97 10.45 6.29
N LYS A 120 12.23 10.61 6.72
CA LYS A 120 13.27 11.32 5.95
C LYS A 120 13.67 10.62 4.67
N GLU A 121 13.71 9.28 4.66
CA GLU A 121 14.07 8.50 3.48
C GLU A 121 12.89 8.31 2.49
N THR A 122 11.67 8.68 2.88
CA THR A 122 10.48 8.52 2.03
C THR A 122 10.42 9.62 0.96
N VAL A 123 10.44 9.21 -0.31
CA VAL A 123 10.27 10.11 -1.46
C VAL A 123 8.79 10.34 -1.71
N LYS A 124 8.35 11.60 -1.68
CA LYS A 124 6.98 12.01 -2.05
C LYS A 124 7.06 13.10 -3.11
N TYR A 125 6.23 12.99 -4.13
CA TYR A 125 6.12 13.99 -5.17
C TYR A 125 4.85 14.80 -4.93
N ASN A 126 4.96 16.13 -4.94
CA ASN A 126 3.80 17.01 -4.92
C ASN A 126 3.73 17.75 -6.26
N LEU A 127 3.13 17.09 -7.26
CA LEU A 127 3.00 17.66 -8.60
C LEU A 127 1.80 18.60 -8.74
N THR A 128 0.92 18.66 -7.74
CA THR A 128 -0.32 19.44 -7.78
C THR A 128 -0.12 20.90 -8.20
N PRO A 129 0.87 21.67 -7.68
CA PRO A 129 1.06 23.06 -8.09
C PRO A 129 1.44 23.19 -9.57
N TYR A 130 2.31 22.31 -10.06
CA TYR A 130 2.76 22.31 -11.46
C TYR A 130 1.63 21.90 -12.41
N LEU A 131 0.86 20.88 -12.04
CA LEU A 131 -0.30 20.43 -12.81
C LEU A 131 -1.39 21.49 -12.86
N ALA A 132 -1.61 22.22 -11.76
CA ALA A 132 -2.52 23.35 -11.73
C ALA A 132 -2.08 24.47 -12.67
N MET A 133 -0.80 24.84 -12.68
CA MET A 133 -0.26 25.83 -13.62
C MET A 133 -0.47 25.43 -15.09
N ILE A 134 -0.15 24.17 -15.44
CA ILE A 134 -0.33 23.64 -16.79
C ILE A 134 -1.81 23.67 -17.18
N LEU A 135 -2.69 23.20 -16.28
CA LEU A 135 -4.12 23.17 -16.53
C LEU A 135 -4.69 24.57 -16.74
N THR A 136 -4.30 25.56 -15.92
CA THR A 136 -4.70 26.95 -16.10
C THR A 136 -4.27 27.48 -17.47
N ALA A 137 -3.02 27.24 -17.88
CA ALA A 137 -2.54 27.67 -19.20
C ALA A 137 -3.35 27.04 -20.35
N ILE A 138 -3.67 25.75 -20.26
CA ILE A 138 -4.48 25.05 -21.27
C ILE A 138 -5.90 25.61 -21.30
N VAL A 139 -6.54 25.78 -20.15
CA VAL A 139 -7.91 26.33 -20.03
C VAL A 139 -7.99 27.74 -20.60
N THR A 140 -7.01 28.60 -20.31
CA THR A 140 -6.97 29.96 -20.85
C THR A 140 -6.86 29.95 -22.37
N ASN A 141 -5.98 29.13 -22.95
CA ASN A 141 -5.83 29.04 -24.41
C ASN A 141 -7.11 28.52 -25.08
N VAL A 142 -7.73 27.47 -24.52
CA VAL A 142 -8.98 26.92 -25.04
C VAL A 142 -10.12 27.95 -24.94
N GLY A 143 -10.21 28.68 -23.82
CA GLY A 143 -11.20 29.76 -23.65
C GLY A 143 -11.03 30.91 -24.64
N LEU A 144 -9.79 31.23 -25.05
CA LEU A 144 -9.52 32.21 -26.10
C LEU A 144 -9.93 31.71 -27.49
N MET A 145 -9.67 30.43 -27.80
CA MET A 145 -10.03 29.83 -29.10
C MET A 145 -11.55 29.66 -29.26
N ALA A 146 -12.25 29.28 -28.19
CA ALA A 146 -13.69 29.04 -28.20
C ALA A 146 -14.55 30.30 -28.47
N LYS A 147 -13.99 31.51 -28.32
CA LYS A 147 -14.69 32.76 -28.66
C LYS A 147 -14.96 32.93 -30.16
N GLY A 148 -14.27 32.19 -31.04
CA GLY A 148 -14.34 32.36 -32.49
C GLY A 148 -15.37 31.48 -33.22
N ASP A 149 -15.76 30.32 -32.64
CA ASP A 149 -16.66 29.36 -33.30
C ASP A 149 -17.47 28.52 -32.28
N PRO A 150 -18.79 28.77 -32.12
CA PRO A 150 -19.66 28.06 -31.20
C PRO A 150 -19.79 26.54 -31.48
N GLY A 151 -19.65 26.10 -32.73
CA GLY A 151 -19.78 24.68 -33.11
C GLY A 151 -18.62 23.82 -32.61
N SER A 152 -17.45 24.43 -32.38
CA SER A 152 -16.24 23.77 -31.86
C SER A 152 -16.21 23.62 -30.33
N VAL A 153 -17.13 24.27 -29.61
CA VAL A 153 -17.07 24.41 -28.15
C VAL A 153 -17.30 23.08 -27.43
N ILE A 154 -18.22 22.24 -27.91
CA ILE A 154 -18.53 20.95 -27.26
C ILE A 154 -17.30 20.02 -27.33
N PHE A 155 -16.68 19.91 -28.51
CA PHE A 155 -15.46 19.11 -28.70
C PHE A 155 -14.29 19.63 -27.85
N LEU A 156 -14.11 20.96 -27.78
CA LEU A 156 -13.07 21.57 -26.95
C LEU A 156 -13.29 21.31 -25.45
N VAL A 157 -14.54 21.32 -24.98
CA VAL A 157 -14.88 21.00 -23.59
C VAL A 157 -14.61 19.53 -23.28
N GLU A 158 -15.01 18.61 -24.15
CA GLU A 158 -14.73 17.17 -23.98
C GLU A 158 -13.23 16.87 -23.94
N LEU A 159 -12.45 17.48 -24.83
CA LEU A 159 -10.98 17.37 -24.84
C LEU A 159 -10.37 17.90 -23.53
N LEU A 160 -10.89 19.01 -23.02
CA LEU A 160 -10.42 19.63 -21.79
C LEU A 160 -10.73 18.77 -20.56
N ILE A 161 -11.89 18.10 -20.53
CA ILE A 161 -12.23 17.11 -19.50
C ILE A 161 -11.22 15.95 -19.53
N ILE A 162 -10.91 15.40 -20.70
CA ILE A 162 -9.93 14.31 -20.85
C ILE A 162 -8.55 14.75 -20.34
N ILE A 163 -8.07 15.92 -20.77
CA ILE A 163 -6.78 16.47 -20.33
C ILE A 163 -6.76 16.68 -18.82
N THR A 164 -7.84 17.19 -18.24
CA THR A 164 -7.97 17.39 -16.79
C THR A 164 -7.87 16.06 -16.04
N VAL A 165 -8.62 15.04 -16.48
CA VAL A 165 -8.58 13.70 -15.87
C VAL A 165 -7.17 13.11 -15.94
N VAL A 166 -6.50 13.23 -17.09
CA VAL A 166 -5.12 12.75 -17.26
C VAL A 166 -4.18 13.48 -16.30
N LEU A 167 -4.20 14.81 -16.28
CA LEU A 167 -3.33 15.63 -15.43
C LEU A 167 -3.53 15.36 -13.94
N VAL A 168 -4.79 15.34 -13.47
CA VAL A 168 -5.11 15.05 -12.06
C VAL A 168 -4.66 13.64 -11.67
N SER A 169 -4.70 12.69 -12.62
CA SER A 169 -4.24 11.30 -12.40
C SER A 169 -2.73 11.15 -12.34
N VAL A 170 -1.93 12.09 -12.86
CA VAL A 170 -0.46 12.01 -12.84
C VAL A 170 0.08 11.96 -11.40
N ASN A 171 -0.43 12.81 -10.52
CA ASN A 171 0.07 12.89 -9.14
C ASN A 171 -0.10 11.57 -8.34
N PRO A 172 -1.29 10.93 -8.31
CA PRO A 172 -1.44 9.62 -7.66
C PRO A 172 -0.65 8.52 -8.36
N VAL A 173 -0.51 8.55 -9.70
CA VAL A 173 0.29 7.56 -10.44
C VAL A 173 1.77 7.65 -10.08
N VAL A 174 2.35 8.85 -10.10
CA VAL A 174 3.77 9.07 -9.78
C VAL A 174 4.06 8.71 -8.32
N ASN A 175 3.19 9.09 -7.38
CA ASN A 175 3.34 8.67 -5.99
C ASN A 175 3.11 7.17 -5.79
N GLY A 176 2.21 6.55 -6.56
CA GLY A 176 2.02 5.10 -6.60
C GLY A 176 3.29 4.38 -7.05
N PHE A 177 3.92 4.86 -8.12
CA PHE A 177 5.20 4.36 -8.62
C PHE A 177 6.32 4.53 -7.57
N ALA A 178 6.48 5.73 -7.01
CA ALA A 178 7.44 5.98 -5.94
C ALA A 178 7.23 5.03 -4.76
N ASN A 179 5.98 4.77 -4.40
CA ASN A 179 5.61 3.87 -3.31
C ASN A 179 5.92 2.39 -3.56
N LEU A 180 5.94 1.95 -4.82
CA LEU A 180 6.23 0.57 -5.20
C LEU A 180 7.72 0.32 -5.41
N PHE A 181 8.46 1.30 -5.95
CA PHE A 181 9.84 1.11 -6.39
C PHE A 181 10.87 1.85 -5.55
N LEU A 182 10.56 3.06 -5.07
CA LEU A 182 11.51 3.92 -4.36
C LEU A 182 11.36 3.83 -2.84
N ASN A 183 10.13 3.70 -2.34
CA ASN A 183 9.83 3.76 -0.91
C ASN A 183 9.76 2.40 -0.22
N THR A 184 10.17 1.31 -0.86
CA THR A 184 10.12 -0.03 -0.27
C THR A 184 10.95 -0.12 1.01
N ARG A 185 12.17 0.42 0.97
CA ARG A 185 13.07 0.49 2.12
C ARG A 185 12.53 1.33 3.28
N PRO A 186 12.17 2.62 3.09
CA PRO A 186 11.65 3.44 4.18
C PRO A 186 10.35 2.88 4.77
N LYS A 187 9.47 2.29 3.95
CA LYS A 187 8.27 1.59 4.45
C LYS A 187 8.61 0.45 5.40
N LYS A 188 9.61 -0.37 5.08
CA LYS A 188 10.06 -1.44 5.98
C LYS A 188 10.64 -0.86 7.29
N ILE A 189 11.37 0.24 7.24
CA ILE A 189 11.87 0.92 8.45
C ILE A 189 10.70 1.41 9.32
N MET A 190 9.67 2.00 8.70
CA MET A 190 8.45 2.40 9.42
C MET A 190 7.72 1.19 10.04
N GLN A 191 7.64 0.06 9.34
CA GLN A 191 7.06 -1.17 9.92
C GLN A 191 7.85 -1.66 11.14
N ILE A 192 9.18 -1.61 11.11
CA ILE A 192 10.00 -1.94 12.28
C ILE A 192 9.66 -0.98 13.42
N SER A 193 9.58 0.33 13.15
CA SER A 193 9.21 1.34 14.14
C SER A 193 7.87 1.02 14.82
N GLU A 194 6.84 0.68 14.05
CA GLU A 194 5.52 0.32 14.58
C GLU A 194 5.59 -0.90 15.50
N ILE A 195 6.35 -1.93 15.12
CA ILE A 195 6.53 -3.13 15.94
C ILE A 195 7.28 -2.80 17.24
N VAL A 196 8.30 -1.94 17.18
CA VAL A 196 9.03 -1.48 18.37
C VAL A 196 8.12 -0.65 19.28
N GLN A 197 7.24 0.17 18.72
CA GLN A 197 6.24 0.91 19.49
C GLN A 197 5.23 -0.02 20.19
N GLU A 198 4.82 -1.11 19.54
CA GLU A 198 4.00 -2.14 20.22
C GLU A 198 4.75 -2.80 21.38
N LEU A 199 6.04 -3.10 21.18
CA LEU A 199 6.87 -3.67 22.24
C LEU A 199 7.03 -2.71 23.42
N PHE A 200 7.14 -1.40 23.16
CA PHE A 200 7.10 -0.37 24.20
C PHE A 200 5.82 -0.46 25.04
N ILE A 201 4.66 -0.53 24.39
CA ILE A 201 3.36 -0.63 25.10
C ILE A 201 3.32 -1.89 25.97
N GLU A 202 3.73 -3.03 25.43
CA GLU A 202 3.75 -4.31 26.17
C GLU A 202 4.68 -4.28 27.38
N GLU A 203 5.90 -3.76 27.23
CA GLU A 203 6.86 -3.70 28.34
C GLU A 203 6.48 -2.63 29.36
N SER A 204 5.91 -1.49 28.93
CA SER A 204 5.40 -0.45 29.84
C SER A 204 4.24 -0.97 30.72
N ILE A 205 3.33 -1.77 30.15
CA ILE A 205 2.27 -2.43 30.93
C ILE A 205 2.88 -3.34 32.00
N LYS A 206 3.85 -4.18 31.63
CA LYS A 206 4.52 -5.10 32.57
C LYS A 206 5.25 -4.37 33.68
N GLU A 207 6.01 -3.32 33.36
CA GLU A 207 6.71 -2.49 34.34
C GLU A 207 5.74 -1.87 35.34
N ASN A 208 4.61 -1.35 34.86
CA ASN A 208 3.57 -0.81 35.72
C ASN A 208 2.96 -1.89 36.62
N THR A 209 2.64 -3.08 36.10
CA THR A 209 2.12 -4.18 36.92
C THR A 209 3.12 -4.61 38.01
N MET A 210 4.41 -4.68 37.69
CA MET A 210 5.45 -5.02 38.69
C MET A 210 5.60 -3.93 39.77
N ASN A 211 5.52 -2.66 39.39
CA ASN A 211 5.60 -1.53 40.32
C ASN A 211 4.39 -1.45 41.25
N TYR A 212 3.19 -1.79 40.77
CA TYR A 212 1.99 -1.89 41.62
C TYR A 212 2.04 -3.11 42.54
N GLY A 213 2.52 -4.27 42.06
CA GLY A 213 2.68 -5.46 42.89
C GLY A 213 3.69 -5.29 44.04
N ARG A 214 4.73 -4.46 43.84
CA ARG A 214 5.70 -4.11 44.90
C ARG A 214 5.19 -3.10 45.94
N LYS A 215 4.10 -2.38 45.68
CA LYS A 215 3.52 -1.42 46.63
C LYS A 215 2.53 -2.04 47.61
N ILE A 216 2.19 -3.32 47.44
CA ILE A 216 1.19 -4.05 48.25
C ILE A 216 1.88 -5.02 49.23
N HIS A 217 3.21 -5.09 49.22
CA HIS A 217 4.06 -5.77 50.20
C HIS A 217 4.88 -4.75 50.99
#